data_AF-A0A2H0N2V7-F1
#
_entry.id   AF-A0A2H0N2V7-F1
#
_cell.length_a   1.000
_cell.length_b   1.000
_cell.length_c   1.000
_cell.angle_alpha   90.00
_cell.angle_beta   90.00
_cell.angle_gamma   90.00
#
_symmetry.space_group_name_H-M   'P 1'
#
loop_
_entity.id
_entity.type
_entity.pdbx_description
1 polymer ?
#
loop_
_entity_poly.entity_id
_entity_poly.type
_entity_poly.pdbx_seq_one_letter_code
_entity_poly.pdbx_strand_id
1 'polypeptide(L)'
;MSTFNPESEFERQSRERERSRESKESRESFEMDEQAEAAAAMERADLIVKDVKSTKNQMKNIVMNMHAVKQQIKQLRQQLQLADSDDSSSLQQDQKRVDELKEKIAEYQKEIIAMRGDLIREQTEELLTQGFVGDAGAEAERLIDRMIGDVESE
;
A
#
# COMPACT_ATOMS: atom_id res chain seq x y z
N MET A 1 14.08 -17.62 68.79
CA MET A 1 13.51 -16.29 68.52
C MET A 1 13.85 -15.92 67.09
N SER A 2 12.87 -15.93 66.18
CA SER A 2 13.07 -15.56 64.78
C SER A 2 12.89 -14.05 64.64
N THR A 3 13.95 -13.34 64.27
CA THR A 3 13.91 -11.90 63.99
C THR A 3 13.25 -11.69 62.62
N PHE A 4 11.97 -11.33 62.62
CA PHE A 4 11.29 -10.82 61.43
C PHE A 4 11.93 -9.48 61.07
N ASN A 5 12.59 -9.39 59.91
CA ASN A 5 13.27 -8.18 59.46
C ASN A 5 12.41 -7.45 58.39
N PRO A 6 11.60 -6.46 58.79
CA PRO A 6 10.60 -5.83 57.93
C PRO A 6 11.21 -5.02 56.76
N GLU A 7 12.49 -4.65 56.83
CA GLU A 7 13.18 -3.94 55.74
C GLU A 7 13.34 -4.79 54.47
N SER A 8 13.45 -6.12 54.63
CA SER A 8 13.66 -7.04 53.50
C SER A 8 12.42 -7.28 52.62
N GLU A 9 11.22 -7.09 53.17
CA GLU A 9 9.97 -7.20 52.40
C GLU A 9 9.66 -5.91 51.63
N PHE A 10 9.99 -4.76 52.19
CA PHE A 10 9.78 -3.45 51.54
C PHE A 10 10.68 -3.26 50.31
N GLU A 11 11.95 -3.70 50.40
CA GLU A 11 12.87 -3.70 49.25
C GLU A 11 12.44 -4.68 48.15
N ARG A 12 11.93 -5.86 48.51
CA ARG A 12 11.41 -6.83 47.53
C ARG A 12 10.17 -6.30 46.81
N GLN A 13 9.23 -5.71 47.55
CA GLN A 13 8.01 -5.15 46.97
C GLN A 13 8.31 -3.92 46.09
N SER A 14 9.32 -3.13 46.43
CA SER A 14 9.75 -1.99 45.62
C SER A 14 10.39 -2.42 44.30
N ARG A 15 11.30 -3.42 44.35
CA ARG A 15 11.92 -4.00 43.14
C ARG A 15 10.93 -4.70 42.21
N GLU A 16 9.90 -5.34 42.77
CA GLU A 16 8.85 -5.99 41.98
C GLU A 16 7.94 -4.96 41.27
N ARG A 17 7.67 -3.83 41.93
CA ARG A 17 6.95 -2.69 41.33
C ARG A 17 7.76 -1.99 40.24
N GLU A 18 9.06 -1.84 40.41
CA GLU A 18 9.96 -1.29 39.38
C GLU A 18 10.01 -2.19 38.14
N ARG A 19 10.23 -3.51 38.31
CA ARG A 19 10.22 -4.47 37.19
C ARG A 19 8.88 -4.49 36.43
N SER A 20 7.77 -4.34 37.16
CA SER A 20 6.44 -4.28 36.57
C SER A 20 6.19 -2.97 35.82
N ARG A 21 6.83 -1.86 36.22
CA ARG A 21 6.78 -0.58 35.50
C ARG A 21 7.65 -0.60 34.25
N GLU A 22 8.86 -1.11 34.36
CA GLU A 22 9.81 -1.25 33.24
C GLU A 22 9.24 -2.15 32.12
N SER A 23 8.55 -3.24 32.51
CA SER A 23 7.86 -4.14 31.58
C SER A 23 6.62 -3.51 30.93
N LYS A 24 5.99 -2.52 31.57
CA LYS A 24 4.85 -1.78 31.00
C LYS A 24 5.32 -0.67 30.07
N GLU A 25 6.31 0.12 30.46
CA GLU A 25 6.93 1.13 29.59
C GLU A 25 7.52 0.52 28.32
N SER A 26 8.20 -0.63 28.42
CA SER A 26 8.76 -1.30 27.24
C SER A 26 7.70 -1.86 26.29
N ARG A 27 6.51 -2.20 26.80
CA ARG A 27 5.37 -2.63 25.96
C ARG A 27 4.68 -1.43 25.33
N GLU A 28 4.43 -0.38 26.10
CA GLU A 28 3.82 0.86 25.59
C GLU A 28 4.70 1.51 24.52
N SER A 29 6.04 1.50 24.65
CA SER A 29 6.94 2.00 23.60
C SER A 29 6.92 1.16 22.33
N PHE A 30 6.83 -0.17 22.46
CA PHE A 30 6.79 -1.08 21.33
C PHE A 30 5.44 -1.03 20.59
N GLU A 31 4.34 -0.92 21.34
CA GLU A 31 2.99 -0.73 20.79
C GLU A 31 2.86 0.64 20.08
N MET A 32 3.46 1.71 20.60
CA MET A 32 3.54 3.01 19.92
C MET A 32 4.31 2.93 18.59
N ASP A 33 5.44 2.22 18.56
CA ASP A 33 6.25 2.07 17.34
C ASP A 33 5.49 1.27 16.27
N GLU A 34 4.79 0.20 16.67
CA GLU A 34 3.97 -0.61 15.77
C GLU A 34 2.78 0.16 15.18
N GLN A 35 2.11 1.01 15.97
CA GLN A 35 1.03 1.87 15.49
C GLN A 35 1.53 2.96 14.54
N ALA A 36 2.70 3.55 14.83
CA ALA A 36 3.32 4.53 13.93
C ALA A 36 3.69 3.90 12.57
N GLU A 37 4.16 2.66 12.56
CA GLU A 37 4.48 1.91 11.34
C GLU A 37 3.21 1.57 10.54
N ALA A 38 2.13 1.15 11.21
CA ALA A 38 0.84 0.83 10.58
C ALA A 38 0.17 2.07 9.96
N ALA A 39 0.15 3.20 10.67
CA ALA A 39 -0.35 4.46 10.13
C ALA A 39 0.47 4.94 8.91
N ALA A 40 1.80 4.78 8.96
CA ALA A 40 2.66 5.06 7.82
C ALA A 40 2.39 4.12 6.63
N ALA A 41 2.04 2.86 6.88
CA ALA A 41 1.66 1.91 5.83
C ALA A 41 0.35 2.33 5.14
N MET A 42 -0.66 2.78 5.89
CA MET A 42 -1.92 3.30 5.31
C MET A 42 -1.67 4.54 4.44
N GLU A 43 -0.87 5.51 4.92
CA GLU A 43 -0.52 6.69 4.12
C GLU A 43 0.20 6.31 2.81
N ARG A 44 1.14 5.35 2.89
CA ARG A 44 1.84 4.83 1.72
C ARG A 44 0.89 4.12 0.75
N ALA A 45 -0.01 3.27 1.25
CA ALA A 45 -0.97 2.58 0.42
C ALA A 45 -1.87 3.57 -0.35
N ASP A 46 -2.35 4.62 0.32
CA ASP A 46 -3.13 5.68 -0.31
C ASP A 46 -2.38 6.39 -1.45
N LEU A 47 -1.09 6.68 -1.25
CA LEU A 47 -0.23 7.25 -2.29
C LEU A 47 -0.05 6.28 -3.46
N ILE A 48 0.20 5.00 -3.17
CA ILE A 48 0.37 3.96 -4.20
C ILE A 48 -0.91 3.81 -5.02
N VAL A 49 -2.09 3.77 -4.40
CA VAL A 49 -3.38 3.69 -5.10
C VAL A 49 -3.56 4.88 -6.05
N LYS A 50 -3.25 6.11 -5.59
CA LYS A 50 -3.31 7.32 -6.42
C LYS A 50 -2.32 7.26 -7.58
N ASP A 51 -1.10 6.80 -7.33
CA ASP A 51 -0.05 6.67 -8.33
C ASP A 51 -0.40 5.62 -9.39
N VAL A 52 -0.96 4.48 -8.99
CA VAL A 52 -1.45 3.45 -9.93
C VAL A 52 -2.55 4.01 -10.81
N LYS A 53 -3.56 4.68 -10.24
CA LYS A 53 -4.65 5.31 -11.02
C LYS A 53 -4.12 6.35 -12.00
N SER A 54 -3.20 7.20 -11.57
CA SER A 54 -2.55 8.20 -12.42
C SER A 54 -1.77 7.54 -13.56
N THR A 55 -0.98 6.51 -13.25
CA THR A 55 -0.15 5.76 -14.20
C THR A 55 -1.01 5.03 -15.25
N LYS A 56 -2.12 4.40 -14.83
CA LYS A 56 -3.10 3.78 -15.73
C LYS A 56 -3.71 4.80 -16.70
N ASN A 57 -4.09 5.98 -16.19
CA ASN A 57 -4.63 7.06 -17.04
C ASN A 57 -3.60 7.53 -18.07
N GLN A 58 -2.33 7.70 -17.68
CA GLN A 58 -1.25 8.03 -18.61
C GLN A 58 -1.09 6.96 -19.69
N MET A 59 -1.07 5.69 -19.31
CA MET A 59 -0.96 4.56 -20.24
C MET A 59 -2.13 4.54 -21.24
N LYS A 60 -3.37 4.73 -20.76
CA LYS A 60 -4.57 4.80 -21.62
C LYS A 60 -4.46 5.91 -22.66
N ASN A 61 -4.01 7.09 -22.25
CA ASN A 61 -3.84 8.23 -23.15
C ASN A 61 -2.77 7.94 -24.23
N ILE A 62 -1.65 7.33 -23.85
CA ILE A 62 -0.60 6.92 -24.81
C ILE A 62 -1.17 5.93 -25.82
N VAL A 63 -1.85 4.88 -25.37
CA VAL A 63 -2.43 3.86 -26.26
C VAL A 63 -3.48 4.45 -27.21
N MET A 64 -4.34 5.35 -26.72
CA MET A 64 -5.31 6.06 -27.56
C MET A 64 -4.62 6.89 -28.65
N ASN A 65 -3.57 7.62 -28.28
CA ASN A 65 -2.80 8.43 -29.23
C ASN A 65 -2.07 7.54 -30.25
N MET A 66 -1.47 6.43 -29.82
CA MET A 66 -0.85 5.45 -30.72
C MET A 66 -1.85 4.93 -31.76
N HIS A 67 -3.08 4.60 -31.33
CA HIS A 67 -4.12 4.13 -32.25
C HIS A 67 -4.52 5.22 -33.26
N ALA A 68 -4.72 6.46 -32.79
CA ALA A 68 -5.03 7.59 -33.66
C ALA A 68 -3.92 7.85 -34.70
N VAL A 69 -2.66 7.84 -34.27
CA VAL A 69 -1.49 8.00 -35.16
C VAL A 69 -1.40 6.86 -36.16
N LYS A 70 -1.59 5.60 -35.73
CA LYS A 70 -1.64 4.44 -36.65
C LYS A 70 -2.72 4.60 -37.72
N GLN A 71 -3.91 5.06 -37.34
CA GLN A 71 -5.00 5.31 -38.30
C GLN A 71 -4.65 6.42 -39.30
N GLN A 72 -4.05 7.52 -38.82
CA GLN A 72 -3.61 8.62 -39.68
C GLN A 72 -2.51 8.20 -40.65
N ILE A 73 -1.50 7.45 -40.16
CA ILE A 73 -0.43 6.90 -41.01
C ILE A 73 -1.02 5.99 -42.09
N LYS A 74 -1.97 5.12 -41.73
CA LYS A 74 -2.65 4.24 -42.69
C LYS A 74 -3.40 5.03 -43.75
N GLN A 75 -4.15 6.06 -43.36
CA GLN A 75 -4.87 6.93 -44.30
C GLN A 75 -3.92 7.65 -45.25
N LEU A 76 -2.83 8.23 -44.72
CA LEU A 76 -1.80 8.90 -45.53
C LEU A 76 -1.15 7.94 -46.52
N ARG A 77 -0.85 6.71 -46.10
CA ARG A 77 -0.28 5.70 -47.00
C ARG A 77 -1.23 5.27 -48.09
N GLN A 78 -2.52 5.10 -47.78
CA GLN A 78 -3.53 4.82 -48.80
C GLN A 78 -3.61 5.95 -49.84
N GLN A 79 -3.57 7.21 -49.40
CA GLN A 79 -3.54 8.37 -50.30
C GLN A 79 -2.28 8.39 -51.17
N LEU A 80 -1.14 7.96 -50.62
CA LEU A 80 0.15 7.91 -51.32
C LEU A 80 0.40 6.58 -52.05
N GLN A 81 -0.54 5.64 -52.01
CA GLN A 81 -0.40 4.27 -52.55
C GLN A 81 0.85 3.53 -52.01
N LEU A 82 1.20 3.80 -50.76
CA LEU A 82 2.32 3.15 -50.07
C LEU A 82 1.84 1.84 -49.42
N ALA A 83 2.76 0.86 -49.31
CA ALA A 83 2.50 -0.37 -48.56
C ALA A 83 2.32 -0.08 -47.07
N ASP A 84 1.42 -0.82 -46.42
CA ASP A 84 1.28 -0.78 -44.96
C ASP A 84 2.52 -1.39 -44.30
N SER A 85 3.28 -0.58 -43.54
CA SER A 85 4.40 -1.03 -42.69
C SER A 85 4.29 -0.51 -41.24
N ASP A 86 4.54 -1.32 -40.24
CA ASP A 86 4.36 -0.88 -38.83
C ASP A 86 5.55 -0.05 -38.26
N ASP A 87 6.54 0.31 -39.10
CA ASP A 87 7.81 0.90 -38.67
C ASP A 87 7.77 2.43 -38.49
N SER A 88 6.97 2.92 -37.54
CA SER A 88 7.11 4.30 -37.06
C SER A 88 7.89 4.32 -35.74
N SER A 89 9.03 5.05 -35.73
CA SER A 89 9.91 5.14 -34.55
C SER A 89 9.22 5.74 -33.32
N SER A 90 8.27 6.66 -33.52
CA SER A 90 7.45 7.23 -32.44
C SER A 90 6.56 6.18 -31.79
N LEU A 91 5.94 5.29 -32.59
CA LEU A 91 5.10 4.22 -32.04
C LEU A 91 5.92 3.20 -31.25
N GLN A 92 7.17 2.95 -31.64
CA GLN A 92 8.08 2.09 -30.87
C GLN A 92 8.47 2.71 -29.53
N GLN A 93 8.70 4.03 -29.49
CA GLN A 93 8.99 4.76 -28.25
C GLN A 93 7.77 4.77 -27.31
N ASP A 94 6.57 5.02 -27.84
CA ASP A 94 5.34 4.98 -27.06
C ASP A 94 5.05 3.57 -26.54
N GLN A 95 5.33 2.53 -27.34
CA GLN A 95 5.21 1.15 -26.89
C GLN A 95 6.16 0.84 -25.73
N LYS A 96 7.43 1.25 -25.84
CA LYS A 96 8.39 1.10 -24.74
C LYS A 96 7.91 1.83 -23.48
N ARG A 97 7.35 3.03 -23.64
CA ARG A 97 6.80 3.79 -22.52
C ARG A 97 5.64 3.05 -21.84
N VAL A 98 4.75 2.45 -22.62
CA VAL A 98 3.67 1.60 -22.08
C VAL A 98 4.23 0.43 -21.28
N ASP A 99 5.28 -0.22 -21.77
CA ASP A 99 5.88 -1.35 -21.07
C ASP A 99 6.56 -0.94 -19.75
N GLU A 100 7.24 0.22 -19.72
CA GLU A 100 7.77 0.82 -18.48
C GLU A 100 6.66 1.13 -17.46
N LEU A 101 5.52 1.67 -17.91
CA LEU A 101 4.40 1.97 -17.01
C LEU A 101 3.75 0.69 -16.46
N LYS A 102 3.70 -0.40 -17.23
CA LYS A 102 3.21 -1.70 -16.75
C LYS A 102 4.11 -2.28 -15.67
N GLU A 103 5.42 -2.21 -15.86
CA GLU A 103 6.39 -2.66 -14.86
C GLU A 103 6.21 -1.87 -13.56
N LYS A 104 6.09 -0.55 -13.65
CA LYS A 104 5.86 0.32 -12.50
C LYS A 104 4.54 -0.01 -11.76
N ILE A 105 3.45 -0.28 -12.49
CA ILE A 105 2.18 -0.73 -11.89
C ILE A 105 2.38 -2.05 -11.14
N ALA A 106 3.12 -3.00 -11.73
CA ALA A 106 3.37 -4.30 -11.11
C ALA A 106 4.23 -4.18 -9.84
N GLU A 107 5.18 -3.23 -9.80
CA GLU A 107 5.94 -2.93 -8.58
C GLU A 107 5.05 -2.39 -7.47
N TYR A 108 4.21 -1.40 -7.78
CA TYR A 108 3.25 -0.83 -6.83
C TYR A 108 2.23 -1.87 -6.31
N GLN A 109 1.77 -2.78 -7.18
CA GLN A 109 0.90 -3.89 -6.78
C GLN A 109 1.58 -4.79 -5.75
N LYS A 110 2.84 -5.16 -5.99
CA LYS A 110 3.61 -5.98 -5.04
C LYS A 110 3.80 -5.28 -3.70
N GLU A 111 4.07 -3.98 -3.71
CA GLU A 111 4.26 -3.18 -2.50
C GLU A 111 2.98 -3.14 -1.65
N ILE A 112 1.82 -2.89 -2.27
CA ILE A 112 0.53 -2.91 -1.58
C ILE A 112 0.21 -4.29 -0.99
N ILE A 113 0.48 -5.37 -1.73
CA ILE A 113 0.27 -6.74 -1.24
C ILE A 113 1.18 -7.04 -0.04
N ALA A 114 2.43 -6.57 -0.07
CA ALA A 114 3.38 -6.74 1.03
C ALA A 114 2.92 -6.04 2.32
N MET A 115 2.26 -4.88 2.19
CA MET A 115 1.72 -4.12 3.33
C MET A 115 0.35 -4.61 3.82
N ARG A 116 -0.29 -5.60 3.16
CA ARG A 116 -1.68 -6.01 3.45
C ARG A 116 -1.94 -6.25 4.94
N GLY A 117 -1.02 -6.90 5.65
CA GLY A 117 -1.17 -7.18 7.08
C GLY A 117 -1.23 -5.92 7.93
N ASP A 118 -0.33 -4.97 7.71
CA ASP A 118 -0.26 -3.71 8.44
C ASP A 118 -1.49 -2.83 8.16
N LEU A 119 -1.96 -2.85 6.90
CA LEU A 119 -3.17 -2.13 6.48
C LEU A 119 -4.42 -2.66 7.17
N ILE A 120 -4.57 -3.99 7.29
CA ILE A 120 -5.71 -4.60 7.98
C ILE A 120 -5.68 -4.23 9.47
N ARG A 121 -4.50 -4.25 10.09
CA ARG A 121 -4.35 -3.87 11.51
C ARG A 121 -4.80 -2.43 11.74
N GLU A 122 -4.27 -1.48 10.96
CA GLU A 122 -4.61 -0.06 11.09
C GLU A 122 -6.11 0.18 10.83
N GLN A 123 -6.66 -0.41 9.76
CA GLN A 123 -8.08 -0.26 9.43
C GLN A 123 -8.99 -0.85 10.53
N THR A 124 -8.55 -1.92 11.20
CA THR A 124 -9.27 -2.51 12.33
C THR A 124 -9.28 -1.55 13.52
N GLU A 125 -8.12 -0.97 13.87
CA GLU A 125 -8.00 0.01 14.96
C GLU A 125 -8.83 1.27 14.70
N GLU A 126 -8.85 1.75 13.45
CA GLU A 126 -9.68 2.86 13.02
C GLU A 126 -11.17 2.56 13.20
N LEU A 127 -11.64 1.40 12.73
CA LEU A 127 -13.05 0.97 12.88
C LEU A 127 -13.46 0.88 14.36
N LEU A 128 -12.60 0.32 15.21
CA LEU A 128 -12.84 0.25 16.65
C LEU A 128 -12.92 1.64 17.29
N THR A 129 -12.02 2.55 16.89
CA THR A 129 -12.00 3.94 17.37
C THR A 129 -13.24 4.72 16.94
N GLN A 130 -13.76 4.46 15.73
CA GLN A 130 -15.00 5.03 15.22
C GLN A 130 -16.26 4.43 15.86
N GLY A 131 -16.12 3.44 16.75
CA GLY A 131 -17.25 2.79 17.41
C GLY A 131 -18.04 1.87 16.48
N PHE A 132 -17.39 1.28 15.48
CA PHE A 132 -17.99 0.29 14.60
C PHE A 132 -18.55 -0.88 15.43
N VAL A 133 -19.80 -1.27 15.13
CA VAL A 133 -20.48 -2.37 15.80
C VAL A 133 -20.52 -3.57 14.86
N GLY A 134 -19.70 -4.58 15.16
CA GLY A 134 -19.59 -5.79 14.35
C GLY A 134 -18.22 -6.45 14.48
N ASP A 135 -17.91 -7.35 13.54
CA ASP A 135 -16.57 -7.91 13.40
C ASP A 135 -15.68 -6.91 12.64
N ALA A 136 -14.94 -6.09 13.39
CA ALA A 136 -14.06 -5.06 12.83
C ALA A 136 -12.93 -5.66 11.97
N GLY A 137 -12.43 -6.84 12.32
CA GLY A 137 -11.38 -7.51 11.56
C GLY A 137 -11.87 -7.97 10.19
N ALA A 138 -13.05 -8.60 10.15
CA ALA A 138 -13.64 -9.02 8.88
C ALA A 138 -14.00 -7.84 7.96
N GLU A 139 -14.48 -6.71 8.50
CA GLU A 139 -14.77 -5.54 7.68
C GLU A 139 -13.46 -4.85 7.22
N ALA A 140 -12.44 -4.77 8.06
CA ALA A 140 -11.12 -4.26 7.67
C ALA A 140 -10.51 -5.07 6.52
N GLU A 141 -10.50 -6.41 6.63
CA GLU A 141 -10.06 -7.30 5.54
C GLU A 141 -10.82 -7.03 4.25
N ARG A 142 -12.14 -6.89 4.32
CA ARG A 142 -12.99 -6.61 3.16
C ARG A 142 -12.68 -5.26 2.49
N LEU A 143 -12.40 -4.22 3.29
CA LEU A 143 -12.03 -2.89 2.79
C LEU A 143 -10.66 -2.92 2.10
N ILE A 144 -9.67 -3.54 2.72
CA ILE A 144 -8.33 -3.68 2.16
C ILE A 144 -8.35 -4.55 0.90
N ASP A 145 -9.07 -5.67 0.89
CA ASP A 145 -9.19 -6.53 -0.28
C ASP A 145 -9.89 -5.81 -1.44
N ARG A 146 -10.87 -4.94 -1.17
CA ARG A 146 -11.44 -4.07 -2.20
C ARG A 146 -10.40 -3.09 -2.74
N MET A 147 -9.64 -2.44 -1.87
CA MET A 147 -8.61 -1.49 -2.29
C MET A 147 -7.55 -2.17 -3.16
N ILE A 148 -7.07 -3.36 -2.77
CA ILE A 148 -6.14 -4.16 -3.55
C ILE A 148 -6.79 -4.56 -4.88
N GLY A 149 -8.04 -5.03 -4.85
CA GLY A 149 -8.81 -5.38 -6.04
C GLY A 149 -8.95 -4.23 -7.04
N ASP A 150 -9.17 -3.00 -6.59
CA ASP A 150 -9.23 -1.80 -7.44
C ASP A 150 -7.88 -1.45 -8.08
N VAL A 151 -6.77 -1.86 -7.46
CA VAL A 151 -5.41 -1.69 -8.00
C VAL A 151 -5.09 -2.79 -9.02
N GLU A 152 -5.55 -4.02 -8.77
CA GLU A 152 -5.38 -5.18 -9.66
C GLU A 152 -6.30 -5.13 -10.90
N SER A 153 -7.50 -4.55 -10.77
CA SER A 153 -8.45 -4.45 -11.88
C SER A 153 -8.25 -3.19 -12.73
N GLU A 154 -8.42 -3.36 -14.05
CA GLU A 154 -8.07 -2.47 -15.19
C GLU A 154 -6.59 -2.47 -15.63
#